data_AF-A0A485MBN8-F1
#
_entry.id   AF-A0A485MBN8-F1
#
_cell.length_a   1.000
_cell.length_b   1.000
_cell.length_c   1.000
_cell.angle_alpha   90.00
_cell.angle_beta   90.00
_cell.angle_gamma   90.00
#
_symmetry.space_group_name_H-M   'P 1'
#
loop_
_entity.id
_entity.type
_entity.pdbx_description
1 polymer ?
#
loop_
_entity_poly.entity_id
_entity_poly.type
_entity_poly.pdbx_seq_one_letter_code
_entity_poly.pdbx_strand_id
1 'polypeptide(L)'
;MYNASGQLIDNATPLPDAVSAGVRVFGLSGYRDYTQWFRASFAGTLCSIVLITLFGFILVSRHAQHLSSQMQFFISSGMEHLVKPDDPFLTHFSHRFSSALFFGCTLGVLNALAAMVLSVFPWRKGRYSWPDIAAFLALGALCTWLGYSAEEPVLSVVFGFLSPAAFFVPWTLIIRRSRPREIRFRRWFALAASVSAPFLFILVLGNASFEVIRDSMLTLPVMRNISDFYYDHTLLAAHVIKPVSALEQKVIAVSDEIRAIGPMPHGSLWVRTPDPCGLAFRDLAVSKEKLSCTSVILRDDRPANESNRIMKEAETGIAFDKNRMLRHGIGLFFYRGPLVLIPVLFMLWFALFLTNLSLRSKIATGVLFALYLSLFFPAWKSVYQRHKLILHPEKIAEYILSEHEEMRYIALLTFPDEFTPGELNRFARDISPRIRLRAIHEAGMRKDARYLDVVEEALFDPQLNVRTRACRALGDMPSDKAGDLLEQSFLHDPSWYVRAYAYRALGKIRPTAKVVRTDRSGGLQ
;
A
#
# COMPACT_ATOMS: atom_id res chain seq x y z
N MET A 1 63.88 2.01 -21.45
CA MET A 1 64.75 1.16 -22.30
C MET A 1 65.00 1.89 -23.61
N TYR A 2 66.12 1.69 -24.30
CA TYR A 2 66.36 2.23 -25.64
C TYR A 2 66.24 1.10 -26.66
N ASN A 3 65.75 1.38 -27.87
CA ASN A 3 65.75 0.38 -28.95
C ASN A 3 67.10 0.35 -29.69
N ALA A 4 67.27 -0.62 -30.60
CA ALA A 4 68.52 -0.85 -31.35
C ALA A 4 68.93 0.30 -32.31
N SER A 5 68.14 1.39 -32.39
CA SER A 5 68.45 2.61 -33.13
C SER A 5 68.60 3.85 -32.23
N GLY A 6 68.72 3.68 -30.90
CA GLY A 6 69.12 4.75 -29.99
C GLY A 6 68.02 5.75 -29.60
N GLN A 7 66.72 5.41 -29.69
CA GLN A 7 65.64 6.25 -29.16
C GLN A 7 65.10 5.79 -27.80
N LEU A 8 64.82 6.77 -26.93
CA LEU A 8 64.27 6.63 -25.56
C LEU A 8 62.84 6.07 -25.64
N ILE A 9 62.59 4.89 -25.07
CA ILE A 9 61.23 4.34 -24.93
C ILE A 9 60.60 4.96 -23.69
N ASP A 10 59.62 5.84 -23.90
CA ASP A 10 58.77 6.41 -22.86
C ASP A 10 57.78 5.34 -22.35
N ASN A 11 57.89 4.98 -21.07
CA ASN A 11 57.04 4.01 -20.37
C ASN A 11 55.67 4.62 -19.97
N ALA A 12 54.93 5.17 -20.92
CA ALA A 12 53.61 5.74 -20.65
C ALA A 12 52.63 5.49 -21.79
N THR A 13 52.40 4.22 -22.12
CA THR A 13 51.19 3.80 -22.83
C THR A 13 50.57 2.62 -22.08
N PRO A 14 49.32 2.72 -21.59
CA PRO A 14 48.63 1.55 -21.10
C PRO A 14 48.42 0.63 -22.31
N LEU A 15 48.92 -0.61 -22.21
CA LEU A 15 48.63 -1.66 -23.18
C LEU A 15 47.12 -1.72 -23.42
N PRO A 16 46.66 -1.73 -24.68
CA PRO A 16 45.27 -2.04 -24.96
C PRO A 16 45.06 -3.50 -24.54
N ASP A 17 44.15 -3.73 -23.60
CA ASP A 17 43.69 -5.08 -23.26
C ASP A 17 43.12 -5.73 -24.52
N ALA A 18 43.99 -6.46 -25.22
CA ALA A 18 43.66 -7.31 -26.35
C ALA A 18 42.78 -8.45 -25.82
N VAL A 19 41.47 -8.24 -25.96
CA VAL A 19 40.48 -9.21 -26.43
C VAL A 19 40.88 -10.67 -26.19
N SER A 20 40.61 -11.17 -24.98
CA SER A 20 40.25 -12.58 -24.83
C SER A 20 38.79 -12.72 -25.27
N ALA A 21 38.61 -13.03 -26.56
CA ALA A 21 37.33 -13.42 -27.15
C ALA A 21 36.93 -14.80 -26.61
N GLY A 22 36.49 -14.82 -25.36
CA GLY A 22 35.58 -15.80 -24.83
C GLY A 22 34.53 -15.00 -24.09
N VAL A 23 33.25 -15.18 -24.39
CA VAL A 23 32.16 -14.58 -23.61
C VAL A 23 32.33 -15.09 -22.18
N ARG A 24 33.04 -14.33 -21.33
CA ARG A 24 33.13 -14.64 -19.90
C ARG A 24 31.72 -14.47 -19.39
N VAL A 25 31.01 -15.58 -19.20
CA VAL A 25 29.62 -15.62 -18.70
C VAL A 25 29.47 -14.82 -17.39
N PHE A 26 30.58 -14.61 -16.67
CA PHE A 26 30.67 -13.84 -15.42
C PHE A 26 31.35 -12.46 -15.52
N GLY A 27 31.75 -12.01 -16.73
CA GLY A 27 32.42 -10.73 -16.93
C GLY A 27 31.45 -9.55 -16.95
N LEU A 28 31.80 -8.48 -16.24
CA LEU A 28 31.18 -7.16 -16.33
C LEU A 28 32.18 -6.18 -16.97
N SER A 29 31.67 -5.02 -17.38
CA SER A 29 32.55 -3.96 -17.89
C SER A 29 33.56 -3.51 -16.81
N GLY A 30 34.79 -3.21 -17.23
CA GLY A 30 35.80 -2.60 -16.37
C GLY A 30 35.49 -1.15 -15.97
N TYR A 31 34.59 -0.48 -16.72
CA TYR A 31 34.22 0.90 -16.47
C TYR A 31 33.26 1.04 -15.27
N ARG A 32 33.49 2.03 -14.41
CA ARG A 32 32.68 2.35 -13.22
C ARG A 32 31.82 3.59 -13.47
N ASP A 33 30.91 3.47 -14.44
CA ASP A 33 29.96 4.53 -14.76
C ASP A 33 28.76 4.49 -13.80
N TYR A 34 28.75 5.40 -12.81
CA TYR A 34 27.66 5.56 -11.84
C TYR A 34 26.31 5.87 -12.49
N THR A 35 26.29 6.61 -13.60
CA THR A 35 25.07 6.92 -14.35
C THR A 35 24.50 5.63 -14.97
N GLN A 36 25.38 4.79 -15.52
CA GLN A 36 24.98 3.52 -16.10
C GLN A 36 24.53 2.54 -15.02
N TRP A 37 25.16 2.53 -13.84
CA TRP A 37 24.72 1.76 -12.69
C TRP A 37 23.32 2.18 -12.23
N PHE A 38 23.05 3.48 -12.07
CA PHE A 38 21.73 3.97 -11.68
C PHE A 38 20.65 3.58 -12.70
N ARG A 39 20.95 3.66 -14.01
CA ARG A 39 20.05 3.21 -15.08
C ARG A 39 19.80 1.70 -15.05
N ALA A 40 20.84 0.93 -14.81
CA ALA A 40 20.75 -0.52 -14.66
C ALA A 40 19.86 -0.88 -13.47
N SER A 41 20.02 -0.19 -12.34
CA SER A 41 19.18 -0.36 -11.15
C SER A 41 17.72 0.01 -11.43
N PHE A 42 17.43 1.09 -12.15
CA PHE A 42 16.06 1.44 -12.55
C PHE A 42 15.39 0.33 -13.38
N ALA A 43 16.10 -0.21 -14.38
CA ALA A 43 15.59 -1.30 -15.19
C ALA A 43 15.36 -2.58 -14.37
N GLY A 44 16.30 -2.90 -13.47
CA GLY A 44 16.13 -3.99 -12.51
C GLY A 44 14.90 -3.80 -11.62
N THR A 45 14.68 -2.59 -11.11
CA THR A 45 13.48 -2.26 -10.32
C THR A 45 12.19 -2.45 -11.10
N LEU A 46 12.12 -2.01 -12.36
CA LEU A 46 10.94 -2.24 -13.21
C LEU A 46 10.66 -3.73 -13.40
N CYS A 47 11.69 -4.54 -13.68
CA CYS A 47 11.52 -5.99 -13.81
C CYS A 47 11.08 -6.65 -12.50
N SER A 48 11.58 -6.20 -11.35
CA SER A 48 11.11 -6.67 -10.04
C SER A 48 9.65 -6.29 -9.76
N ILE A 49 9.23 -5.07 -10.12
CA ILE A 49 7.82 -4.66 -10.03
C ILE A 49 6.95 -5.58 -10.88
N VAL A 50 7.32 -5.82 -12.13
CA VAL A 50 6.58 -6.71 -13.03
C VAL A 50 6.48 -8.13 -12.47
N LEU A 51 7.61 -8.71 -12.02
CA LEU A 51 7.64 -10.06 -11.48
C LEU A 51 6.69 -10.20 -10.27
N ILE A 52 6.75 -9.26 -9.33
CA ILE A 52 5.92 -9.32 -8.12
C ILE A 52 4.45 -8.98 -8.41
N THR A 53 4.16 -8.13 -9.41
CA THR A 53 2.78 -7.94 -9.89
C THR A 53 2.22 -9.24 -10.47
N LEU A 54 3.02 -10.04 -11.19
CA LEU A 54 2.56 -11.33 -11.69
C LEU A 54 2.22 -12.30 -10.55
N PHE A 55 3.06 -12.38 -9.50
CA PHE A 55 2.74 -13.13 -8.29
C PHE A 55 1.46 -12.62 -7.62
N GLY A 56 1.37 -11.31 -7.41
CA GLY A 56 0.22 -10.64 -6.83
C GLY A 56 -1.07 -10.94 -7.60
N PHE A 57 -1.01 -11.03 -8.92
CA PHE A 57 -2.17 -11.32 -9.76
C PHE A 57 -2.70 -12.74 -9.57
N ILE A 58 -1.80 -13.72 -9.45
CA ILE A 58 -2.18 -15.11 -9.15
C ILE A 58 -2.81 -15.19 -7.76
N LEU A 59 -2.15 -14.57 -6.77
CA LEU A 59 -2.60 -14.55 -5.38
C LEU A 59 -4.00 -13.93 -5.24
N VAL A 60 -4.20 -12.70 -5.73
CA VAL A 60 -5.50 -12.03 -5.61
C VAL A 60 -6.60 -12.70 -6.43
N SER A 61 -6.26 -13.37 -7.54
CA SER A 61 -7.24 -14.10 -8.34
C SER A 61 -7.79 -15.32 -7.60
N ARG A 62 -6.93 -16.09 -6.93
CA ARG A 62 -7.36 -17.23 -6.10
C ARG A 62 -8.07 -16.76 -4.83
N HIS A 63 -7.58 -15.68 -4.23
CA HIS A 63 -8.24 -15.05 -3.10
C HIS A 63 -9.65 -14.55 -3.44
N ALA A 64 -9.84 -13.98 -4.64
CA ALA A 64 -11.16 -13.54 -5.11
C ALA A 64 -12.14 -14.71 -5.22
N GLN A 65 -11.69 -15.89 -5.67
CA GLN A 65 -12.53 -17.10 -5.71
C GLN A 65 -12.93 -17.54 -4.30
N HIS A 66 -11.98 -17.55 -3.36
CA HIS A 66 -12.26 -17.87 -1.95
C HIS A 66 -13.28 -16.91 -1.34
N LEU A 67 -13.10 -15.60 -1.53
CA LEU A 67 -14.01 -14.57 -1.05
C LEU A 67 -15.40 -14.69 -1.69
N SER A 68 -15.47 -14.99 -2.99
CA SER A 68 -16.74 -15.22 -3.68
C SER A 68 -17.51 -16.40 -3.08
N SER A 69 -16.84 -17.54 -2.83
CA SER A 69 -17.45 -18.70 -2.16
C SER A 69 -17.87 -18.40 -0.72
N GLN A 70 -17.08 -17.61 0.02
CA GLN A 70 -17.49 -17.12 1.34
C GLN A 70 -18.79 -16.33 1.27
N MET A 71 -18.87 -15.34 0.37
CA MET A 71 -20.03 -14.47 0.26
C MET A 71 -21.28 -15.23 -0.20
N GLN A 72 -21.15 -16.23 -1.08
CA GLN A 72 -22.25 -17.15 -1.42
C GLN A 72 -22.78 -17.87 -0.19
N PHE A 73 -21.89 -18.32 0.69
CA PHE A 73 -22.28 -18.99 1.92
C PHE A 73 -22.92 -18.05 2.94
N PHE A 74 -22.49 -16.78 3.02
CA PHE A 74 -23.18 -15.74 3.80
C PHE A 74 -24.63 -15.57 3.31
N ILE A 75 -24.82 -15.45 1.99
CA ILE A 75 -26.14 -15.31 1.37
C ILE A 75 -27.02 -16.53 1.66
N SER A 76 -26.51 -17.76 1.44
CA SER A 76 -27.29 -18.99 1.72
C SER A 76 -27.62 -19.15 3.21
N SER A 77 -26.80 -18.57 4.08
CA SER A 77 -27.01 -18.54 5.51
C SER A 77 -27.95 -17.42 5.96
N GLY A 78 -28.48 -16.58 5.05
CA GLY A 78 -29.34 -15.45 5.38
C GLY A 78 -28.63 -14.40 6.22
N MET A 79 -27.36 -14.11 5.91
CA MET A 79 -26.63 -12.94 6.38
C MET A 79 -26.31 -12.03 5.20
N GLU A 80 -26.40 -10.74 5.42
CA GLU A 80 -26.03 -9.75 4.42
C GLU A 80 -24.52 -9.77 4.16
N HIS A 81 -24.12 -9.48 2.92
CA HIS A 81 -22.75 -9.63 2.44
C HIS A 81 -22.15 -8.26 2.08
N LEU A 82 -20.86 -8.08 2.34
CA LEU A 82 -20.18 -6.81 2.07
C LEU A 82 -19.84 -6.62 0.58
N VAL A 83 -19.49 -7.72 -0.08
CA VAL A 83 -19.12 -7.78 -1.49
C VAL A 83 -19.96 -8.88 -2.14
N LYS A 84 -20.58 -8.58 -3.28
CA LYS A 84 -21.36 -9.58 -4.00
C LYS A 84 -20.43 -10.65 -4.58
N PRO A 85 -20.84 -11.94 -4.64
CA PRO A 85 -20.02 -12.98 -5.25
C PRO A 85 -19.61 -12.70 -6.69
N ASP A 86 -20.44 -11.97 -7.44
CA ASP A 86 -20.28 -11.58 -8.83
C ASP A 86 -19.78 -10.13 -9.01
N ASP A 87 -19.45 -9.43 -7.91
CA ASP A 87 -19.01 -8.03 -7.93
C ASP A 87 -17.81 -7.83 -8.88
N PRO A 88 -17.82 -6.79 -9.75
CA PRO A 88 -16.69 -6.45 -10.60
C PRO A 88 -15.33 -6.38 -9.89
N PHE A 89 -15.31 -6.00 -8.60
CA PHE A 89 -14.07 -5.96 -7.82
C PHE A 89 -13.41 -7.34 -7.66
N LEU A 90 -14.19 -8.43 -7.73
CA LEU A 90 -13.70 -9.81 -7.64
C LEU A 90 -13.45 -10.43 -9.02
N THR A 91 -14.31 -10.13 -9.99
CA THR A 91 -14.36 -10.86 -11.26
C THR A 91 -13.56 -10.18 -12.38
N HIS A 92 -13.55 -8.85 -12.47
CA HIS A 92 -12.92 -8.14 -13.59
C HIS A 92 -11.39 -8.22 -13.53
N PHE A 93 -10.77 -8.36 -14.71
CA PHE A 93 -9.32 -8.39 -14.86
C PHE A 93 -8.66 -7.10 -14.35
N SER A 94 -9.26 -5.93 -14.64
CA SER A 94 -8.70 -4.63 -14.27
C SER A 94 -8.53 -4.47 -12.76
N HIS A 95 -9.55 -4.80 -11.95
CA HIS A 95 -9.46 -4.70 -10.49
C HIS A 95 -8.45 -5.69 -9.90
N ARG A 96 -8.41 -6.93 -10.43
CA ARG A 96 -7.41 -7.92 -10.00
C ARG A 96 -5.98 -7.49 -10.37
N PHE A 97 -5.76 -7.02 -11.59
CA PHE A 97 -4.46 -6.53 -12.04
C PHE A 97 -4.01 -5.29 -11.25
N SER A 98 -4.91 -4.34 -11.02
CA SER A 98 -4.63 -3.14 -10.24
C SER A 98 -4.37 -3.45 -8.75
N SER A 99 -5.12 -4.38 -8.14
CA SER A 99 -4.80 -4.93 -6.81
C SER A 99 -3.43 -5.62 -6.80
N ALA A 100 -3.08 -6.35 -7.86
CA ALA A 100 -1.78 -6.99 -7.97
C ALA A 100 -0.62 -5.98 -8.09
N LEU A 101 -0.85 -4.88 -8.81
CA LEU A 101 0.13 -3.80 -8.99
C LEU A 101 0.54 -3.18 -7.65
N PHE A 102 -0.35 -3.16 -6.65
CA PHE A 102 -0.01 -2.73 -5.30
C PHE A 102 1.15 -3.55 -4.71
N PHE A 103 1.16 -4.88 -4.87
CA PHE A 103 2.28 -5.72 -4.41
C PHE A 103 3.56 -5.45 -5.20
N GLY A 104 3.46 -5.26 -6.53
CA GLY A 104 4.61 -4.91 -7.36
C GLY A 104 5.26 -3.59 -6.95
N CYS A 105 4.46 -2.53 -6.81
CA CYS A 105 4.93 -1.19 -6.44
C CYS A 105 5.45 -1.10 -4.99
N THR A 106 5.11 -2.05 -4.12
CA THR A 106 5.58 -2.10 -2.73
C THR A 106 6.72 -3.11 -2.58
N LEU A 107 6.40 -4.41 -2.57
CA LEU A 107 7.36 -5.50 -2.37
C LEU A 107 8.35 -5.62 -3.53
N GLY A 108 7.93 -5.39 -4.78
CA GLY A 108 8.84 -5.41 -5.93
C GLY A 108 9.91 -4.31 -5.85
N VAL A 109 9.52 -3.11 -5.41
CA VAL A 109 10.47 -2.01 -5.15
C VAL A 109 11.39 -2.37 -3.97
N LEU A 110 10.84 -2.89 -2.88
CA LEU A 110 11.63 -3.28 -1.71
C LEU A 110 12.68 -4.36 -2.03
N ASN A 111 12.28 -5.39 -2.78
CA ASN A 111 13.19 -6.44 -3.27
C ASN A 111 14.28 -5.85 -4.16
N ALA A 112 13.93 -4.91 -5.05
CA ALA A 112 14.89 -4.25 -5.91
C ALA A 112 15.88 -3.36 -5.15
N LEU A 113 15.48 -2.73 -4.03
CA LEU A 113 16.39 -1.97 -3.18
C LEU A 113 17.45 -2.86 -2.55
N ALA A 114 17.05 -4.02 -2.01
CA ALA A 114 18.00 -5.00 -1.47
C ALA A 114 18.95 -5.51 -2.55
N ALA A 115 18.44 -5.82 -3.75
CA ALA A 115 19.25 -6.22 -4.90
C ALA A 115 20.21 -5.11 -5.36
N MET A 116 19.75 -3.85 -5.35
CA MET A 116 20.56 -2.68 -5.72
C MET A 116 21.77 -2.53 -4.78
N VAL A 117 21.58 -2.67 -3.47
CA VAL A 117 22.69 -2.63 -2.49
C VAL A 117 23.71 -3.73 -2.80
N LEU A 118 23.25 -4.96 -3.03
CA LEU A 118 24.13 -6.09 -3.34
C LEU A 118 24.82 -5.95 -4.71
N SER A 119 24.25 -5.18 -5.64
CA SER A 119 24.82 -4.99 -6.97
C SER A 119 26.15 -4.22 -6.97
N VAL A 120 26.45 -3.45 -5.90
CA VAL A 120 27.69 -2.68 -5.75
C VAL A 120 28.93 -3.58 -5.73
N PHE A 121 28.83 -4.77 -5.14
CA PHE A 121 29.97 -5.69 -5.00
C PHE A 121 30.46 -6.25 -6.34
N PRO A 122 29.64 -6.95 -7.16
CA PRO A 122 30.07 -7.42 -8.47
C PRO A 122 30.40 -6.25 -9.40
N TRP A 123 29.68 -5.12 -9.28
CA TRP A 123 29.99 -3.91 -10.04
C TRP A 123 31.40 -3.42 -9.77
N ARG A 124 31.80 -3.24 -8.50
CA ARG A 124 33.15 -2.79 -8.13
C ARG A 124 34.23 -3.76 -8.58
N LYS A 125 33.99 -5.07 -8.46
CA LYS A 125 34.91 -6.14 -8.88
C LYS A 125 35.03 -6.27 -10.41
N GLY A 126 34.02 -5.84 -11.18
CA GLY A 126 33.97 -6.01 -12.63
C GLY A 126 33.69 -7.45 -13.07
N ARG A 127 33.26 -8.30 -12.13
CA ARG A 127 32.94 -9.70 -12.36
C ARG A 127 32.07 -10.22 -11.22
N TYR A 128 31.29 -11.25 -11.50
CA TYR A 128 30.66 -12.06 -10.45
C TYR A 128 31.69 -12.99 -9.81
N SER A 129 31.59 -13.14 -8.50
CA SER A 129 32.36 -14.09 -7.69
C SER A 129 31.43 -15.04 -6.95
N TRP A 130 31.96 -16.18 -6.48
CA TRP A 130 31.18 -17.16 -5.71
C TRP A 130 30.43 -16.58 -4.51
N PRO A 131 31.01 -15.66 -3.71
CA PRO A 131 30.26 -14.97 -2.66
C PRO A 131 29.06 -14.16 -3.16
N ASP A 132 29.13 -13.60 -4.37
CA ASP A 132 28.01 -12.85 -4.95
C ASP A 132 26.87 -13.80 -5.35
N ILE A 133 27.20 -15.02 -5.81
CA ILE A 133 26.21 -16.08 -6.11
C ILE A 133 25.53 -16.55 -4.81
N ALA A 134 26.30 -16.76 -3.73
CA ALA A 134 25.74 -17.10 -2.42
C ALA A 134 24.83 -15.98 -1.88
N ALA A 135 25.22 -14.71 -2.09
CA ALA A 135 24.39 -13.57 -1.74
C ALA A 135 23.06 -13.53 -2.52
N PHE A 136 23.00 -14.06 -3.75
CA PHE A 136 21.75 -14.17 -4.50
C PHE A 136 20.79 -15.20 -3.89
N LEU A 137 21.30 -16.31 -3.37
CA LEU A 137 20.47 -17.28 -2.66
C LEU A 137 19.92 -16.70 -1.35
N ALA A 138 20.77 -15.98 -0.59
CA ALA A 138 20.33 -15.28 0.61
C ALA A 138 19.30 -14.18 0.29
N LEU A 139 19.50 -13.43 -0.80
CA LEU A 139 18.53 -12.44 -1.28
C LEU A 139 17.22 -13.11 -1.70
N GLY A 140 17.27 -14.25 -2.38
CA GLY A 140 16.09 -15.04 -2.74
C GLY A 140 15.29 -15.44 -1.50
N ALA A 141 15.96 -15.97 -0.47
CA ALA A 141 15.33 -16.30 0.81
C ALA A 141 14.73 -15.08 1.51
N LEU A 142 15.41 -13.94 1.49
CA LEU A 142 14.88 -12.67 2.02
C LEU A 142 13.63 -12.22 1.25
N CYS A 143 13.66 -12.26 -0.08
CA CYS A 143 12.52 -11.91 -0.93
C CYS A 143 11.34 -12.86 -0.70
N THR A 144 11.59 -14.16 -0.55
CA THR A 144 10.56 -15.13 -0.15
C THR A 144 9.99 -14.74 1.20
N TRP A 145 10.83 -14.48 2.21
CA TRP A 145 10.35 -14.10 3.54
C TRP A 145 9.50 -12.83 3.51
N LEU A 146 9.94 -11.76 2.85
CA LEU A 146 9.20 -10.50 2.75
C LEU A 146 7.86 -10.64 2.00
N GLY A 147 7.78 -11.54 1.02
CA GLY A 147 6.60 -11.74 0.17
C GLY A 147 5.80 -12.99 0.48
N TYR A 148 6.08 -13.71 1.58
CA TYR A 148 5.48 -15.02 1.81
C TYR A 148 3.99 -14.94 2.12
N SER A 149 3.20 -15.62 1.30
CA SER A 149 1.79 -15.89 1.52
C SER A 149 1.55 -17.39 1.69
N ALA A 150 0.94 -17.78 2.80
CA ALA A 150 0.54 -19.16 3.05
C ALA A 150 -0.68 -19.60 2.22
N GLU A 151 -1.35 -18.68 1.52
CA GLU A 151 -2.36 -19.04 0.50
C GLU A 151 -1.68 -19.68 -0.71
N GLU A 152 -0.47 -19.20 -1.06
CA GLU A 152 0.31 -19.66 -2.20
C GLU A 152 1.76 -19.99 -1.80
N PRO A 153 2.00 -21.03 -0.97
CA PRO A 153 3.31 -21.26 -0.36
C PRO A 153 4.39 -21.59 -1.39
N VAL A 154 4.09 -22.45 -2.37
CA VAL A 154 5.04 -22.85 -3.41
C VAL A 154 5.39 -21.66 -4.30
N LEU A 155 4.40 -20.89 -4.76
CA LEU A 155 4.64 -19.73 -5.61
C LEU A 155 5.38 -18.62 -4.86
N SER A 156 5.10 -18.42 -3.58
CA SER A 156 5.84 -17.47 -2.73
C SER A 156 7.34 -17.76 -2.72
N VAL A 157 7.71 -19.05 -2.61
CA VAL A 157 9.12 -19.48 -2.68
C VAL A 157 9.67 -19.25 -4.09
N VAL A 158 8.99 -19.72 -5.13
CA VAL A 158 9.44 -19.59 -6.53
C VAL A 158 9.67 -18.13 -6.91
N PHE A 159 8.69 -17.24 -6.69
CA PHE A 159 8.81 -15.83 -7.04
C PHE A 159 9.84 -15.08 -6.18
N GLY A 160 10.01 -15.48 -4.92
CA GLY A 160 11.08 -14.96 -4.07
C GLY A 160 12.47 -15.28 -4.63
N PHE A 161 12.72 -16.52 -5.03
CA PHE A 161 14.00 -16.91 -5.65
C PHE A 161 14.19 -16.41 -7.10
N LEU A 162 13.11 -16.10 -7.82
CA LEU A 162 13.18 -15.42 -9.12
C LEU A 162 13.49 -13.91 -8.99
N SER A 163 13.21 -13.30 -7.83
CA SER A 163 13.38 -11.85 -7.62
C SER A 163 14.81 -11.34 -7.83
N PRO A 164 15.88 -12.00 -7.32
CA PRO A 164 17.25 -11.66 -7.68
C PRO A 164 17.49 -11.66 -9.19
N ALA A 165 17.01 -12.67 -9.90
CA ALA A 165 17.21 -12.78 -11.35
C ALA A 165 16.49 -11.65 -12.10
N ALA A 166 15.25 -11.33 -11.71
CA ALA A 166 14.49 -10.22 -12.31
C ALA A 166 15.22 -8.88 -12.20
N PHE A 167 15.95 -8.63 -11.10
CA PHE A 167 16.78 -7.45 -10.97
C PHE A 167 18.11 -7.58 -11.74
N PHE A 168 18.87 -8.65 -11.51
CA PHE A 168 20.25 -8.76 -11.96
C PHE A 168 20.41 -9.06 -13.46
N VAL A 169 19.44 -9.69 -14.11
CA VAL A 169 19.49 -9.95 -15.56
C VAL A 169 19.50 -8.64 -16.38
N PRO A 170 18.48 -7.76 -16.31
CA PRO A 170 18.51 -6.49 -17.04
C PRO A 170 19.66 -5.60 -16.56
N TRP A 171 19.97 -5.63 -15.26
CA TRP A 171 21.10 -4.87 -14.71
C TRP A 171 22.43 -5.29 -15.35
N THR A 172 22.70 -6.59 -15.46
CA THR A 172 23.93 -7.13 -16.07
C THR A 172 24.04 -6.74 -17.54
N LEU A 173 22.94 -6.86 -18.30
CA LEU A 173 22.88 -6.50 -19.72
C LEU A 173 23.23 -5.02 -19.94
N ILE A 174 22.77 -4.14 -19.06
CA ILE A 174 23.04 -2.70 -19.13
C ILE A 174 24.48 -2.38 -18.70
N ILE A 175 24.98 -3.01 -17.64
CA ILE A 175 26.34 -2.81 -17.12
C ILE A 175 27.42 -3.29 -18.10
N ARG A 176 27.19 -4.42 -18.79
CA ARG A 176 28.13 -4.92 -19.82
C ARG A 176 28.35 -3.93 -20.96
N ARG A 177 27.37 -3.06 -21.22
CA ARG A 177 27.44 -2.03 -22.26
C ARG A 177 28.03 -0.69 -21.75
N SER A 178 28.55 -0.66 -20.51
CA SER A 178 29.21 0.54 -19.96
C SER A 178 30.41 0.94 -20.80
N ARG A 179 30.58 2.26 -21.00
CA ARG A 179 31.66 2.89 -21.77
C ARG A 179 32.31 3.98 -20.91
N PRO A 180 33.57 4.38 -21.19
CA PRO A 180 34.17 5.51 -20.50
C PRO A 180 33.36 6.76 -20.83
N ARG A 181 32.92 7.46 -19.79
CA ARG A 181 32.20 8.73 -19.89
C ARG A 181 32.76 9.68 -18.86
N GLU A 182 33.07 10.91 -19.30
CA GLU A 182 33.25 12.02 -18.37
C GLU A 182 31.90 12.36 -17.75
N ILE A 183 31.72 11.95 -16.50
CA ILE A 183 30.51 12.25 -15.76
C ILE A 183 30.58 13.73 -15.37
N ARG A 184 29.63 14.53 -15.85
CA ARG A 184 29.40 15.89 -15.34
C ARG A 184 28.71 15.82 -13.97
N PHE A 185 29.39 15.27 -12.97
CA PHE A 185 28.87 15.04 -11.62
C PHE A 185 28.26 16.30 -11.01
N ARG A 186 28.89 17.45 -11.25
CA ARG A 186 28.38 18.76 -10.81
C ARG A 186 26.96 19.05 -11.31
N ARG A 187 26.62 18.68 -12.55
CA ARG A 187 25.28 18.90 -13.11
C ARG A 187 24.25 17.92 -12.55
N TRP A 188 24.61 16.65 -12.45
CA TRP A 188 23.72 15.65 -11.88
C TRP A 188 23.44 15.95 -10.40
N PHE A 189 24.47 16.29 -9.64
CA PHE A 189 24.32 16.67 -8.23
C PHE A 189 23.46 17.93 -8.07
N ALA A 190 23.67 18.96 -8.89
CA ALA A 190 22.83 20.16 -8.88
C ALA A 190 21.36 19.82 -9.17
N LEU A 191 21.08 19.05 -10.21
CA LEU A 191 19.72 18.63 -10.54
C LEU A 191 19.12 17.71 -9.47
N ALA A 192 19.90 16.80 -8.90
CA ALA A 192 19.46 15.91 -7.82
C ALA A 192 19.07 16.72 -6.56
N ALA A 193 19.90 17.71 -6.18
CA ALA A 193 19.61 18.62 -5.09
C ALA A 193 18.35 19.44 -5.39
N SER A 194 18.23 20.03 -6.58
CA SER A 194 17.07 20.85 -6.95
C SER A 194 15.78 20.04 -7.07
N VAL A 195 15.82 18.80 -7.57
CA VAL A 195 14.66 17.92 -7.66
C VAL A 195 14.23 17.45 -6.26
N SER A 196 15.19 17.14 -5.38
CA SER A 196 14.87 16.64 -4.03
C SER A 196 14.48 17.74 -3.05
N ALA A 197 14.93 18.99 -3.28
CA ALA A 197 14.74 20.10 -2.36
C ALA A 197 13.27 20.39 -1.97
N PRO A 198 12.29 20.43 -2.90
CA PRO A 198 10.89 20.69 -2.53
C PRO A 198 10.33 19.65 -1.56
N PHE A 199 10.63 18.36 -1.79
CA PHE A 199 10.18 17.27 -0.92
C PHE A 199 10.88 17.30 0.44
N LEU A 200 12.21 17.48 0.46
CA LEU A 200 12.98 17.56 1.69
C LEU A 200 12.60 18.81 2.51
N PHE A 201 12.33 19.94 1.85
CA PHE A 201 11.86 21.15 2.53
C PHE A 201 10.52 20.93 3.23
N ILE A 202 9.55 20.34 2.52
CA ILE A 202 8.24 20.00 3.09
C ILE A 202 8.42 19.08 4.30
N LEU A 203 9.35 18.13 4.24
CA LEU A 203 9.59 17.17 5.31
C LEU A 203 10.34 17.75 6.53
N VAL A 204 11.30 18.64 6.30
CA VAL A 204 12.19 19.17 7.36
C VAL A 204 11.65 20.45 7.99
N LEU A 205 11.12 21.36 7.19
CA LEU A 205 10.67 22.69 7.65
C LEU A 205 9.14 22.78 7.76
N GLY A 206 8.42 21.97 6.99
CA GLY A 206 7.00 21.78 7.19
C GLY A 206 6.79 20.84 8.36
N ASN A 207 6.59 21.37 9.57
CA ASN A 207 6.03 20.62 10.72
C ASN A 207 4.54 20.24 10.46
N ALA A 208 4.24 19.90 9.22
CA ALA A 208 2.94 19.59 8.65
C ALA A 208 2.78 18.08 8.64
N SER A 209 1.63 17.61 9.08
CA SER A 209 1.31 16.19 9.06
C SER A 209 1.24 15.68 7.61
N PHE A 210 1.42 14.37 7.44
CA PHE A 210 1.19 13.70 6.16
C PHE A 210 -0.19 14.05 5.56
N GLU A 211 -1.21 14.22 6.40
CA GLU A 211 -2.56 14.61 5.97
C GLU A 211 -2.58 15.97 5.26
N VAL A 212 -1.88 16.97 5.78
CA VAL A 212 -1.78 18.31 5.14
C VAL A 212 -1.21 18.14 3.74
N ILE A 213 -0.07 17.46 3.62
CA ILE A 213 0.66 17.32 2.36
C ILE A 213 -0.19 16.54 1.35
N ARG A 214 -0.75 15.40 1.77
CA ARG A 214 -1.62 14.56 0.95
C ARG A 214 -2.81 15.38 0.44
N ASP A 215 -3.57 16.01 1.32
CA ASP A 215 -4.81 16.69 0.97
C ASP A 215 -4.56 17.89 0.04
N SER A 216 -3.46 18.61 0.23
CA SER A 216 -3.03 19.66 -0.69
C SER A 216 -2.69 19.11 -2.07
N MET A 217 -2.02 17.97 -2.15
CA MET A 217 -1.67 17.36 -3.43
C MET A 217 -2.90 16.84 -4.19
N LEU A 218 -3.96 16.40 -3.51
CA LEU A 218 -5.22 15.94 -4.12
C LEU A 218 -6.02 17.05 -4.85
N THR A 219 -5.59 18.31 -4.70
CA THR A 219 -6.09 19.42 -5.54
C THR A 219 -5.66 19.28 -7.00
N LEU A 220 -4.56 18.58 -7.28
CA LEU A 220 -4.10 18.29 -8.63
C LEU A 220 -4.87 17.10 -9.22
N PRO A 221 -5.44 17.22 -10.44
CA PRO A 221 -6.20 16.13 -11.07
C PRO A 221 -5.44 14.81 -11.17
N VAL A 222 -4.14 14.86 -11.49
CA VAL A 222 -3.30 13.66 -11.60
C VAL A 222 -3.16 12.92 -10.27
N MET A 223 -3.02 13.66 -9.16
CA MET A 223 -2.88 13.07 -7.82
C MET A 223 -4.22 12.54 -7.32
N ARG A 224 -5.31 13.23 -7.65
CA ARG A 224 -6.68 12.75 -7.39
C ARG A 224 -6.94 11.43 -8.11
N ASN A 225 -6.63 11.32 -9.39
CA ASN A 225 -6.81 10.08 -10.14
C ASN A 225 -6.00 8.91 -9.55
N ILE A 226 -4.79 9.17 -9.02
CA ILE A 226 -3.99 8.16 -8.31
C ILE A 226 -4.68 7.72 -7.01
N SER A 227 -5.26 8.67 -6.27
CA SER A 227 -6.03 8.39 -5.05
C SER A 227 -7.30 7.61 -5.37
N ASP A 228 -8.06 7.98 -6.40
CA ASP A 228 -9.28 7.30 -6.81
C ASP A 228 -8.96 5.86 -7.24
N PHE A 229 -7.89 5.67 -8.01
CA PHE A 229 -7.38 4.34 -8.36
C PHE A 229 -7.13 3.45 -7.12
N TYR A 230 -6.58 4.02 -6.05
CA TYR A 230 -6.36 3.27 -4.81
C TYR A 230 -7.69 2.78 -4.21
N TYR A 231 -8.70 3.63 -4.09
CA TYR A 231 -9.98 3.23 -3.49
C TYR A 231 -10.79 2.28 -4.39
N ASP A 232 -10.72 2.45 -5.71
CA ASP A 232 -11.50 1.65 -6.66
C ASP A 232 -10.89 0.25 -6.89
N HIS A 233 -9.58 0.11 -6.76
CA HIS A 233 -8.92 -1.11 -7.24
C HIS A 233 -8.16 -1.92 -6.19
N THR A 234 -8.07 -1.50 -4.93
CA THR A 234 -7.25 -2.20 -3.93
C THR A 234 -8.03 -3.08 -2.95
N LEU A 235 -9.33 -3.33 -3.16
CA LEU A 235 -10.14 -4.22 -2.31
C LEU A 235 -9.43 -5.54 -1.99
N LEU A 236 -9.04 -6.29 -3.03
CA LEU A 236 -8.43 -7.61 -2.86
C LEU A 236 -7.07 -7.53 -2.18
N ALA A 237 -6.24 -6.56 -2.57
CA ALA A 237 -4.95 -6.35 -1.91
C ALA A 237 -5.13 -6.05 -0.41
N ALA A 238 -6.08 -5.20 -0.06
CA ALA A 238 -6.41 -4.87 1.33
C ALA A 238 -6.99 -6.08 2.09
N HIS A 239 -7.81 -6.90 1.45
CA HIS A 239 -8.39 -8.10 2.08
C HIS A 239 -7.33 -9.17 2.33
N VAL A 240 -6.47 -9.46 1.34
CA VAL A 240 -5.36 -10.44 1.45
C VAL A 240 -4.46 -10.13 2.64
N ILE A 241 -4.11 -8.87 2.87
CA ILE A 241 -3.16 -8.55 3.94
C ILE A 241 -3.78 -8.55 5.34
N LYS A 242 -5.11 -8.42 5.47
CA LYS A 242 -5.76 -8.33 6.78
C LYS A 242 -5.61 -9.65 7.55
N PRO A 243 -5.27 -9.60 8.85
CA PRO A 243 -5.44 -10.77 9.71
C PRO A 243 -6.94 -11.04 9.91
N VAL A 244 -7.29 -12.29 10.27
CA VAL A 244 -8.68 -12.74 10.48
C VAL A 244 -9.45 -11.84 11.47
N SER A 245 -8.77 -11.35 12.51
CA SER A 245 -9.35 -10.44 13.50
C SER A 245 -9.82 -9.11 12.89
N ALA A 246 -9.13 -8.62 11.84
CA ALA A 246 -9.41 -7.34 11.18
C ALA A 246 -10.39 -7.45 10.00
N LEU A 247 -10.79 -8.66 9.60
CA LEU A 247 -11.82 -8.84 8.58
C LEU A 247 -13.16 -8.30 9.07
N GLU A 248 -13.89 -7.60 8.20
CA GLU A 248 -15.24 -7.13 8.48
C GLU A 248 -16.22 -8.30 8.59
N GLN A 249 -16.15 -9.23 7.64
CA GLN A 249 -16.95 -10.46 7.61
C GLN A 249 -16.03 -11.67 7.64
N LYS A 250 -16.37 -12.68 8.46
CA LYS A 250 -15.54 -13.88 8.64
C LYS A 250 -16.36 -15.13 8.91
N VAL A 251 -15.87 -16.26 8.43
CA VAL A 251 -16.43 -17.60 8.65
C VAL A 251 -15.56 -18.37 9.63
N ILE A 252 -16.17 -18.78 10.75
CA ILE A 252 -15.51 -19.56 11.79
C ILE A 252 -16.16 -20.94 11.83
N ALA A 253 -15.43 -21.95 11.38
CA ALA A 253 -15.85 -23.34 11.42
C ALA A 253 -15.59 -23.90 12.84
N VAL A 254 -16.61 -24.48 13.45
CA VAL A 254 -16.58 -25.00 14.82
C VAL A 254 -17.01 -26.45 14.80
N SER A 255 -16.21 -27.33 15.42
CA SER A 255 -16.57 -28.74 15.61
C SER A 255 -17.89 -28.87 16.38
N ASP A 256 -18.75 -29.79 15.95
CA ASP A 256 -20.03 -30.08 16.59
C ASP A 256 -19.91 -30.49 18.07
N GLU A 257 -18.75 -30.97 18.50
CA GLU A 257 -18.43 -31.30 19.90
C GLU A 257 -18.47 -30.08 20.83
N ILE A 258 -18.32 -28.88 20.28
CA ILE A 258 -18.32 -27.64 21.03
C ILE A 258 -19.77 -27.22 21.30
N ARG A 259 -20.20 -27.38 22.55
CA ARG A 259 -21.59 -27.15 22.96
C ARG A 259 -21.98 -25.67 22.91
N ALA A 260 -21.11 -24.75 23.34
CA ALA A 260 -21.41 -23.33 23.41
C ALA A 260 -20.33 -22.50 22.69
N ILE A 261 -20.75 -21.49 21.92
CA ILE A 261 -19.83 -20.58 21.22
C ILE A 261 -19.48 -19.37 22.09
N GLY A 262 -20.44 -18.79 22.81
CA GLY A 262 -20.21 -17.57 23.60
C GLY A 262 -20.38 -16.29 22.77
N PRO A 263 -19.83 -15.15 23.22
CA PRO A 263 -19.97 -13.87 22.54
C PRO A 263 -19.43 -13.90 21.11
N MET A 264 -20.23 -13.44 20.15
CA MET A 264 -19.88 -13.45 18.74
C MET A 264 -19.55 -12.03 18.27
N PRO A 265 -18.35 -11.79 17.71
CA PRO A 265 -18.01 -10.49 17.14
C PRO A 265 -18.94 -10.11 15.99
N HIS A 266 -19.20 -8.81 15.80
CA HIS A 266 -19.93 -8.34 14.63
C HIS A 266 -19.27 -8.85 13.33
N GLY A 267 -20.09 -9.28 12.39
CA GLY A 267 -19.68 -9.85 11.10
C GLY A 267 -19.15 -11.28 11.13
N SER A 268 -19.34 -12.00 12.24
CA SER A 268 -18.95 -13.41 12.30
C SER A 268 -20.11 -14.36 11.99
N LEU A 269 -19.84 -15.28 11.06
CA LEU A 269 -20.69 -16.43 10.76
C LEU A 269 -20.03 -17.69 11.33
N TRP A 270 -20.68 -18.29 12.33
CA TRP A 270 -20.19 -19.46 13.04
C TRP A 270 -20.86 -20.71 12.50
N VAL A 271 -20.06 -21.62 11.94
CA VAL A 271 -20.55 -22.81 11.24
C VAL A 271 -20.25 -24.04 12.07
N ARG A 272 -21.28 -24.66 12.62
CA ARG A 272 -21.22 -25.95 13.30
C ARG A 272 -21.17 -27.07 12.26
N THR A 273 -20.15 -27.91 12.33
CA THR A 273 -19.96 -29.02 11.40
C THR A 273 -19.13 -30.14 12.02
N PRO A 274 -19.37 -31.42 11.66
CA PRO A 274 -18.48 -32.52 12.06
C PRO A 274 -17.09 -32.42 11.42
N ASP A 275 -16.94 -31.73 10.29
CA ASP A 275 -15.65 -31.54 9.60
C ASP A 275 -15.34 -30.05 9.37
N PRO A 276 -14.80 -29.35 10.39
CA PRO A 276 -14.40 -27.94 10.24
C PRO A 276 -13.35 -27.73 9.14
N CYS A 277 -12.51 -28.73 8.85
CA CYS A 277 -11.45 -28.59 7.84
C CYS A 277 -11.95 -28.80 6.40
N GLY A 278 -13.09 -29.45 6.20
CA GLY A 278 -13.75 -29.62 4.90
C GLY A 278 -14.33 -28.32 4.33
N LEU A 279 -14.54 -27.29 5.14
CA LEU A 279 -15.06 -25.99 4.70
C LEU A 279 -13.97 -25.13 4.06
N ALA A 280 -13.77 -25.27 2.74
CA ALA A 280 -12.71 -24.59 1.99
C ALA A 280 -12.73 -23.05 2.11
N PHE A 281 -13.89 -22.45 2.35
CA PHE A 281 -14.11 -21.01 2.48
C PHE A 281 -13.99 -20.50 3.94
N ARG A 282 -13.52 -21.31 4.89
CA ARG A 282 -13.35 -20.88 6.29
C ARG A 282 -12.15 -19.93 6.45
N ASP A 283 -12.26 -18.99 7.39
CA ASP A 283 -11.11 -18.21 7.86
C ASP A 283 -10.40 -18.90 9.02
N LEU A 284 -11.18 -19.54 9.90
CA LEU A 284 -10.68 -20.19 11.10
C LEU A 284 -11.42 -21.49 11.39
N ALA A 285 -10.69 -22.51 11.84
CA ALA A 285 -11.27 -23.75 12.37
C ALA A 285 -11.05 -23.81 13.89
N VAL A 286 -12.06 -24.27 14.63
CA VAL A 286 -12.03 -24.44 16.07
C VAL A 286 -12.50 -25.84 16.41
N SER A 287 -11.73 -26.57 17.21
CA SER A 287 -12.03 -27.95 17.60
C SER A 287 -11.53 -28.25 19.01
N LYS A 288 -12.01 -29.34 19.61
CA LYS A 288 -11.43 -29.90 20.84
C LYS A 288 -10.23 -30.80 20.55
N GLU A 289 -10.25 -31.45 19.39
CA GLU A 289 -9.21 -32.37 18.96
C GLU A 289 -8.31 -31.77 17.88
N LYS A 290 -7.15 -32.40 17.68
CA LYS A 290 -6.21 -32.00 16.63
C LYS A 290 -6.77 -32.39 15.28
N LEU A 291 -6.99 -31.40 14.41
CA LEU A 291 -7.44 -31.62 13.04
C LEU A 291 -6.27 -31.64 12.03
N SER A 292 -6.58 -32.02 10.79
CA SER A 292 -5.62 -32.03 9.67
C SER A 292 -5.22 -30.63 9.21
N CYS A 293 -6.09 -29.64 9.42
CA CYS A 293 -5.82 -28.24 9.13
C CYS A 293 -5.45 -27.44 10.38
N THR A 294 -4.89 -26.25 10.19
CA THR A 294 -4.61 -25.32 11.29
C THR A 294 -5.93 -24.94 11.98
N SER A 295 -6.04 -25.29 13.26
CA SER A 295 -7.24 -25.04 14.07
C SER A 295 -6.88 -24.57 15.48
N VAL A 296 -7.73 -23.74 16.07
CA VAL A 296 -7.66 -23.42 17.50
C VAL A 296 -8.17 -24.63 18.28
N ILE A 297 -7.33 -25.19 19.14
CA ILE A 297 -7.65 -26.36 19.95
C ILE A 297 -8.11 -25.90 21.34
N LEU A 298 -9.36 -26.20 21.69
CA LEU A 298 -9.94 -25.88 23.00
C LEU A 298 -9.90 -27.13 23.89
N ARG A 299 -9.17 -27.06 25.02
CA ARG A 299 -9.02 -28.18 25.96
C ARG A 299 -10.01 -28.14 27.13
N ASP A 300 -10.90 -27.17 27.15
CA ASP A 300 -11.88 -26.95 28.20
C ASP A 300 -13.31 -26.94 27.64
N ASP A 301 -14.29 -27.01 28.55
CA ASP A 301 -15.71 -26.98 28.22
C ASP A 301 -16.33 -25.57 28.27
N ARG A 302 -15.48 -24.54 28.40
CA ARG A 302 -15.93 -23.15 28.39
C ARG A 302 -16.47 -22.79 26.99
N PRO A 303 -17.38 -21.79 26.88
CA PRO A 303 -17.83 -21.32 25.58
C PRO A 303 -16.65 -20.95 24.68
N ALA A 304 -16.72 -21.35 23.40
CA ALA A 304 -15.59 -21.31 22.48
C ALA A 304 -14.85 -19.95 22.47
N ASN A 305 -15.62 -18.88 22.36
CA ASN A 305 -15.17 -17.48 22.28
C ASN A 305 -15.45 -16.69 23.55
N GLU A 306 -15.45 -17.35 24.71
CA GLU A 306 -15.44 -16.65 26.00
C GLU A 306 -14.36 -15.57 26.03
N SER A 307 -14.73 -14.36 26.46
CA SER A 307 -13.84 -13.19 26.54
C SER A 307 -13.06 -12.89 25.25
N ASN A 308 -13.66 -13.21 24.10
CA ASN A 308 -13.10 -13.05 22.77
C ASN A 308 -11.79 -13.82 22.52
N ARG A 309 -11.61 -14.96 23.22
CA ARG A 309 -10.35 -15.74 23.18
C ARG A 309 -10.01 -16.28 21.80
N ILE A 310 -11.01 -16.65 20.98
CA ILE A 310 -10.76 -17.17 19.62
C ILE A 310 -10.17 -16.06 18.74
N MET A 311 -10.70 -14.84 18.84
CA MET A 311 -10.16 -13.72 18.07
C MET A 311 -8.76 -13.32 18.54
N LYS A 312 -8.51 -13.34 19.86
CA LYS A 312 -7.17 -13.09 20.41
C LYS A 312 -6.17 -14.12 19.93
N GLU A 313 -6.53 -15.40 19.96
CA GLU A 313 -5.68 -16.48 19.45
C GLU A 313 -5.43 -16.34 17.94
N ALA A 314 -6.45 -15.98 17.16
CA ALA A 314 -6.30 -15.71 15.73
C ALA A 314 -5.41 -14.48 15.44
N GLU A 315 -5.33 -13.53 16.36
CA GLU A 315 -4.49 -12.33 16.26
C GLU A 315 -3.03 -12.59 16.66
N THR A 316 -2.80 -13.35 17.74
CA THR A 316 -1.46 -13.61 18.28
C THR A 316 -0.81 -14.85 17.66
N GLY A 317 -1.61 -15.84 17.27
CA GLY A 317 -1.16 -17.12 16.75
C GLY A 317 -0.62 -17.00 15.34
N ILE A 318 0.70 -17.17 15.21
CA ILE A 318 1.44 -17.08 13.94
C ILE A 318 0.83 -17.99 12.85
N ALA A 319 0.26 -19.13 13.25
CA ALA A 319 -0.29 -20.13 12.33
C ALA A 319 -1.62 -19.70 11.67
N PHE A 320 -2.35 -18.75 12.26
CA PHE A 320 -3.69 -18.34 11.78
C PHE A 320 -3.64 -17.17 10.81
N ASP A 321 -2.51 -16.48 10.74
CA ASP A 321 -2.30 -15.34 9.87
C ASP A 321 -1.51 -15.75 8.62
N LYS A 322 -2.25 -16.21 7.61
CA LYS A 322 -1.70 -16.74 6.35
C LYS A 322 -0.72 -15.77 5.68
N ASN A 323 -0.93 -14.48 5.84
CA ASN A 323 -0.20 -13.43 5.12
C ASN A 323 0.60 -12.53 6.07
N ARG A 324 0.96 -13.02 7.27
CA ARG A 324 1.72 -12.25 8.27
C ARG A 324 2.99 -11.65 7.71
N MET A 325 3.79 -12.48 7.03
CA MET A 325 5.09 -12.10 6.50
C MET A 325 4.95 -11.12 5.34
N LEU A 326 4.04 -11.39 4.41
CA LEU A 326 3.67 -10.47 3.33
C LEU A 326 3.17 -9.11 3.87
N ARG A 327 2.29 -9.11 4.89
CA ARG A 327 1.85 -7.88 5.57
C ARG A 327 3.02 -7.18 6.25
N HIS A 328 3.95 -7.90 6.84
CA HIS A 328 5.15 -7.33 7.44
C HIS A 328 6.07 -6.69 6.40
N GLY A 329 6.29 -7.33 5.24
CA GLY A 329 7.08 -6.77 4.14
C GLY A 329 6.47 -5.48 3.59
N ILE A 330 5.15 -5.43 3.42
CA ILE A 330 4.44 -4.20 3.03
C ILE A 330 4.52 -3.14 4.14
N GLY A 331 4.38 -3.56 5.40
CA GLY A 331 4.57 -2.67 6.55
C GLY A 331 5.99 -2.12 6.66
N LEU A 332 7.00 -2.89 6.24
CA LEU A 332 8.36 -2.40 6.10
C LEU A 332 8.43 -1.35 4.99
N PHE A 333 7.74 -1.52 3.86
CA PHE A 333 7.70 -0.47 2.83
C PHE A 333 7.08 0.86 3.33
N PHE A 334 5.97 0.81 4.07
CA PHE A 334 5.23 2.00 4.48
C PHE A 334 5.62 2.61 5.84
N TYR A 335 6.09 1.83 6.82
CA TYR A 335 6.23 2.31 8.20
C TYR A 335 7.65 2.23 8.76
N ARG A 336 8.43 1.20 8.38
CA ARG A 336 9.76 0.95 8.95
C ARG A 336 10.91 1.15 7.97
N GLY A 337 10.62 1.12 6.69
CA GLY A 337 11.54 1.39 5.62
C GLY A 337 11.76 2.89 5.53
N PRO A 338 12.78 3.30 4.77
CA PRO A 338 13.04 4.71 4.63
C PRO A 338 11.99 5.32 3.69
N LEU A 339 10.85 5.71 4.26
CA LEU A 339 9.72 6.40 3.62
C LEU A 339 10.19 7.66 2.86
N VAL A 340 11.34 8.20 3.25
CA VAL A 340 12.05 9.28 2.57
C VAL A 340 12.93 8.78 1.42
N LEU A 341 13.64 7.66 1.60
CA LEU A 341 14.59 7.15 0.60
C LEU A 341 13.90 6.70 -0.68
N ILE A 342 12.71 6.09 -0.61
CA ILE A 342 12.02 5.63 -1.82
C ILE A 342 11.67 6.82 -2.74
N PRO A 343 10.94 7.86 -2.28
CA PRO A 343 10.72 9.07 -3.07
C PRO A 343 12.02 9.72 -3.54
N VAL A 344 13.02 9.83 -2.66
CA VAL A 344 14.34 10.39 -3.02
C VAL A 344 15.02 9.57 -4.11
N LEU A 345 14.94 8.24 -4.08
CA LEU A 345 15.53 7.39 -5.12
C LEU A 345 14.85 7.62 -6.47
N PHE A 346 13.52 7.71 -6.50
CA PHE A 346 12.79 8.09 -7.72
C PHE A 346 13.19 9.48 -8.21
N MET A 347 13.39 10.44 -7.30
CA MET A 347 13.90 11.78 -7.62
C MET A 347 15.32 11.74 -8.19
N LEU A 348 16.19 10.86 -7.68
CA LEU A 348 17.54 10.67 -8.21
C LEU A 348 17.53 10.06 -9.62
N TRP A 349 16.67 9.08 -9.88
CA TRP A 349 16.45 8.55 -11.24
C TRP A 349 15.90 9.62 -12.18
N PHE A 350 14.94 10.42 -11.72
CA PHE A 350 14.39 11.53 -12.50
C PHE A 350 15.42 12.63 -12.77
N ALA A 351 16.24 13.00 -11.78
CA ALA A 351 17.34 13.95 -11.95
C ALA A 351 18.38 13.46 -12.96
N LEU A 352 18.67 12.15 -12.96
CA LEU A 352 19.54 11.54 -13.96
C LEU A 352 18.91 11.58 -15.36
N PHE A 353 17.60 11.32 -15.47
CA PHE A 353 16.86 11.48 -16.72
C PHE A 353 16.94 12.93 -17.24
N LEU A 354 16.66 13.94 -16.40
CA LEU A 354 16.77 15.35 -16.74
C LEU A 354 18.20 15.74 -17.15
N THR A 355 19.21 15.22 -16.45
CA THR A 355 20.62 15.48 -16.79
C THR A 355 20.92 15.02 -18.22
N ASN A 356 20.43 13.83 -18.61
CA ASN A 356 20.62 13.30 -19.95
C ASN A 356 19.79 14.04 -21.01
N LEU A 357 18.56 14.41 -20.67
CA LEU A 357 17.71 15.22 -21.54
C LEU A 357 18.34 16.60 -21.81
N SER A 358 19.00 17.19 -20.82
CA SER A 358 19.65 18.52 -20.93
C SER A 358 20.76 18.55 -21.97
N LEU A 359 21.35 17.39 -22.29
CA LEU A 359 22.36 17.23 -23.34
C LEU A 359 21.74 17.25 -24.73
N ARG A 360 20.46 16.87 -24.86
CA ARG A 360 19.72 16.85 -26.13
C ARG A 360 18.92 18.13 -26.33
N SER A 361 18.21 18.58 -25.31
CA SER A 361 17.37 19.79 -25.34
C SER A 361 17.28 20.44 -23.96
N LYS A 362 17.83 21.65 -23.85
CA LYS A 362 17.72 22.48 -22.63
C LYS A 362 16.27 22.95 -22.41
N ILE A 363 15.54 23.23 -23.49
CA ILE A 363 14.14 23.69 -23.44
C ILE A 363 13.26 22.58 -22.85
N ALA A 364 13.34 21.37 -23.40
CA ALA A 364 12.54 20.24 -22.90
C ALA A 364 12.86 19.93 -21.42
N THR A 365 14.12 20.05 -21.03
CA THR A 365 14.53 19.88 -19.63
C THR A 365 13.94 20.97 -18.73
N GLY A 366 14.00 22.23 -19.15
CA GLY A 366 13.43 23.35 -18.41
C GLY A 366 11.91 23.21 -18.23
N VAL A 367 11.19 22.83 -19.29
CA VAL A 367 9.74 22.58 -19.25
C VAL A 367 9.40 21.44 -18.27
N LEU A 368 10.06 20.27 -18.40
CA LEU A 368 9.78 19.15 -17.50
C LEU A 368 10.14 19.45 -16.04
N PHE A 369 11.22 20.21 -15.81
CA PHE A 369 11.61 20.61 -14.47
C PHE A 369 10.61 21.61 -13.85
N ALA A 370 10.13 22.58 -14.62
CA ALA A 370 9.08 23.50 -14.19
C ALA A 370 7.76 22.77 -13.88
N LEU A 371 7.36 21.83 -14.75
CA LEU A 371 6.20 20.97 -14.51
C LEU A 371 6.37 20.16 -13.21
N TYR A 372 7.53 19.55 -13.00
CA TYR A 372 7.86 18.83 -11.77
C TYR A 372 7.73 19.73 -10.52
N LEU A 373 8.31 20.93 -10.53
CA LEU A 373 8.22 21.86 -9.39
C LEU A 373 6.78 22.30 -9.13
N SER A 374 5.97 22.47 -10.18
CA SER A 374 4.56 22.87 -10.04
C SER A 374 3.73 21.83 -9.27
N LEU A 375 4.11 20.54 -9.29
CA LEU A 375 3.44 19.49 -8.51
C LEU A 375 3.53 19.71 -6.99
N PHE A 376 4.55 20.43 -6.52
CA PHE A 376 4.75 20.72 -5.10
C PHE A 376 4.10 22.03 -4.65
N PHE A 377 3.67 22.87 -5.59
CA PHE A 377 3.13 24.19 -5.30
C PHE A 377 1.93 24.15 -4.34
N PRO A 378 0.93 23.24 -4.49
CA PRO A 378 -0.17 23.16 -3.54
C PRO A 378 0.29 22.87 -2.11
N ALA A 379 1.18 21.89 -1.93
CA ALA A 379 1.69 21.53 -0.60
C ALA A 379 2.48 22.67 0.04
N TRP A 380 3.32 23.35 -0.74
CA TRP A 380 4.06 24.53 -0.27
C TRP A 380 3.14 25.68 0.15
N LYS A 381 2.13 25.97 -0.68
CA LYS A 381 1.13 26.99 -0.37
C LYS A 381 0.41 26.68 0.94
N SER A 382 0.01 25.43 1.14
CA SER A 382 -0.66 24.99 2.38
C SER A 382 0.21 25.07 3.61
N VAL A 383 1.47 24.62 3.52
CA VAL A 383 2.44 24.73 4.62
C VAL A 383 2.65 26.20 4.98
N TYR A 384 2.80 27.08 3.98
CA TYR A 384 2.95 28.52 4.19
C TYR A 384 1.71 29.14 4.86
N GLN A 385 0.51 28.88 4.35
CA GLN A 385 -0.73 29.42 4.93
C GLN A 385 -0.96 28.93 6.36
N ARG A 386 -0.72 27.64 6.62
CA ARG A 386 -0.79 27.08 7.97
C ARG A 386 0.20 27.74 8.91
N HIS A 387 1.44 27.90 8.47
CA HIS A 387 2.46 28.56 9.27
C HIS A 387 2.08 30.01 9.59
N LYS A 388 1.59 30.76 8.59
CA LYS A 388 1.09 32.12 8.77
C LYS A 388 -0.08 32.19 9.75
N LEU A 389 -1.03 31.26 9.68
CA LEU A 389 -2.18 31.20 10.60
C LEU A 389 -1.77 30.83 12.04
N ILE A 390 -0.78 29.94 12.21
CA ILE A 390 -0.25 29.59 13.53
C ILE A 390 0.47 30.79 14.17
N LEU A 391 1.22 31.56 13.38
CA LEU A 391 1.90 32.77 13.87
C LEU A 391 0.93 33.92 14.18
N HIS A 392 -0.23 33.94 13.52
CA HIS A 392 -1.25 34.98 13.65
C HIS A 392 -2.65 34.38 13.87
N PRO A 393 -2.92 33.74 15.03
CA PRO A 393 -4.21 33.08 15.30
C PRO A 393 -5.41 34.04 15.22
N GLU A 394 -5.20 35.32 15.47
CA GLU A 394 -6.21 36.38 15.36
C GLU A 394 -6.83 36.49 13.96
N LYS A 395 -6.15 35.98 12.93
CA LYS A 395 -6.63 35.97 11.54
C LYS A 395 -7.56 34.82 11.21
N ILE A 396 -7.93 33.98 12.18
CA ILE A 396 -8.78 32.83 11.92
C ILE A 396 -10.11 33.20 11.25
N ALA A 397 -10.75 34.31 11.65
CA ALA A 397 -11.99 34.77 11.04
C ALA A 397 -11.81 35.12 9.55
N GLU A 398 -10.68 35.72 9.18
CA GLU A 398 -10.30 35.98 7.77
C GLU A 398 -10.21 34.68 6.98
N TYR A 399 -9.63 33.62 7.57
CA TYR A 399 -9.49 32.33 6.91
C TYR A 399 -10.83 31.59 6.79
N ILE A 400 -11.67 31.64 7.83
CA ILE A 400 -13.00 31.02 7.86
C ILE A 400 -13.92 31.64 6.79
N LEU A 401 -13.82 32.96 6.58
CA LEU A 401 -14.65 33.70 5.63
C LEU A 401 -14.03 33.83 4.24
N SER A 402 -12.83 33.31 4.03
CA SER A 402 -12.09 33.46 2.77
C SER A 402 -12.80 32.79 1.59
N GLU A 403 -12.81 33.44 0.43
CA GLU A 403 -13.22 32.82 -0.84
C GLU A 403 -12.23 31.73 -1.29
N HIS A 404 -10.99 31.79 -0.81
CA HIS A 404 -9.97 30.81 -1.13
C HIS A 404 -10.16 29.53 -0.31
N GLU A 405 -10.48 28.45 -1.03
CA GLU A 405 -10.61 27.09 -0.47
C GLU A 405 -9.45 26.73 0.48
N GLU A 406 -8.22 27.06 0.08
CA GLU A 406 -7.04 26.74 0.88
C GLU A 406 -7.07 27.35 2.28
N MET A 407 -7.48 28.61 2.41
CA MET A 407 -7.54 29.28 3.70
C MET A 407 -8.63 28.67 4.58
N ARG A 408 -9.81 28.40 3.99
CA ARG A 408 -10.90 27.72 4.71
C ARG A 408 -10.49 26.34 5.21
N TYR A 409 -9.89 25.52 4.35
CA TYR A 409 -9.39 24.19 4.73
C TYR A 409 -8.37 24.27 5.87
N ILE A 410 -7.40 25.19 5.77
CA ILE A 410 -6.35 25.34 6.77
C ILE A 410 -6.89 25.86 8.10
N ALA A 411 -7.90 26.74 8.11
CA ALA A 411 -8.58 27.15 9.35
C ALA A 411 -9.18 25.95 10.08
N LEU A 412 -10.01 25.16 9.40
CA LEU A 412 -10.67 24.01 10.02
C LEU A 412 -9.68 22.93 10.44
N LEU A 413 -8.60 22.74 9.68
CA LEU A 413 -7.56 21.78 10.02
C LEU A 413 -6.72 22.21 11.23
N THR A 414 -6.44 23.50 11.37
CA THR A 414 -5.49 24.02 12.37
C THR A 414 -6.16 24.34 13.69
N PHE A 415 -7.37 24.92 13.64
CA PHE A 415 -8.13 25.36 14.81
C PHE A 415 -9.57 24.87 14.72
N PRO A 416 -9.80 23.54 14.74
CA PRO A 416 -11.15 22.97 14.61
C PRO A 416 -12.10 23.39 15.75
N ASP A 417 -11.57 23.70 16.94
CA ASP A 417 -12.38 24.04 18.12
C ASP A 417 -12.97 25.45 18.06
N GLU A 418 -12.36 26.35 17.28
CA GLU A 418 -12.83 27.74 17.12
C GLU A 418 -14.08 27.84 16.23
N PHE A 419 -14.42 26.77 15.49
CA PHE A 419 -15.58 26.75 14.62
C PHE A 419 -16.88 26.66 15.42
N THR A 420 -17.75 27.65 15.26
CA THR A 420 -19.12 27.58 15.78
C THR A 420 -19.90 26.45 15.09
N PRO A 421 -21.00 25.96 15.69
CA PRO A 421 -21.86 24.96 15.04
C PRO A 421 -22.39 25.43 13.67
N GLY A 422 -22.72 26.72 13.54
CA GLY A 422 -23.18 27.30 12.27
C GLY A 422 -22.10 27.30 11.18
N GLU A 423 -20.86 27.67 11.54
CA GLU A 423 -19.74 27.64 10.60
C GLU A 423 -19.37 26.22 10.19
N LEU A 424 -19.40 25.27 11.12
CA LEU A 424 -19.12 23.87 10.82
C LEU A 424 -20.20 23.28 9.89
N ASN A 425 -21.48 23.60 10.14
CA ASN A 425 -22.59 23.23 9.26
C ASN A 425 -22.47 23.85 7.86
N ARG A 426 -21.95 25.08 7.76
CA ARG A 426 -21.63 25.71 6.48
C ARG A 426 -20.48 24.98 5.77
N PHE A 427 -19.41 24.64 6.50
CA PHE A 427 -18.25 23.94 5.94
C PHE A 427 -18.57 22.50 5.52
N ALA A 428 -19.53 21.84 6.18
CA ALA A 428 -20.06 20.56 5.75
C ALA A 428 -20.73 20.61 4.35
N ARG A 429 -21.10 21.80 3.87
CA ARG A 429 -21.68 22.05 2.54
C ARG A 429 -20.77 22.89 1.64
N ASP A 430 -19.48 22.96 1.96
CA ASP A 430 -18.51 23.72 1.16
C ASP A 430 -18.40 23.14 -0.26
N ILE A 431 -18.12 23.99 -1.24
CA ILE A 431 -17.86 23.55 -2.62
C ILE A 431 -16.69 22.54 -2.69
N SER A 432 -15.71 22.70 -1.79
CA SER A 432 -14.55 21.83 -1.70
C SER A 432 -14.84 20.55 -0.92
N PRO A 433 -14.59 19.37 -1.52
CA PRO A 433 -14.82 18.11 -0.83
C PRO A 433 -13.87 17.84 0.33
N ARG A 434 -12.65 18.38 0.31
CA ARG A 434 -11.73 18.21 1.45
C ARG A 434 -12.18 19.01 2.67
N ILE A 435 -12.84 20.16 2.46
CA ILE A 435 -13.45 20.94 3.53
C ILE A 435 -14.67 20.20 4.08
N ARG A 436 -15.57 19.72 3.21
CA ARG A 436 -16.72 18.91 3.65
C ARG A 436 -16.26 17.69 4.45
N LEU A 437 -15.29 16.93 3.93
CA LEU A 437 -14.71 15.78 4.61
C LEU A 437 -14.18 16.13 6.01
N ARG A 438 -13.44 17.25 6.13
CA ARG A 438 -12.91 17.69 7.42
C ARG A 438 -14.04 18.16 8.33
N ALA A 439 -15.05 18.84 7.82
CA ALA A 439 -16.17 19.31 8.62
C ALA A 439 -16.99 18.15 9.19
N ILE A 440 -17.28 17.13 8.38
CA ILE A 440 -17.95 15.90 8.82
C ILE A 440 -17.08 15.11 9.81
N HIS A 441 -15.75 15.14 9.65
CA HIS A 441 -14.85 14.60 10.65
C HIS A 441 -15.02 15.28 12.01
N GLU A 442 -14.92 16.61 12.04
CA GLU A 442 -15.01 17.36 13.29
C GLU A 442 -16.41 17.26 13.92
N ALA A 443 -17.47 17.22 13.11
CA ALA A 443 -18.82 16.95 13.57
C ALA A 443 -18.91 15.60 14.31
N GLY A 444 -18.34 14.54 13.74
CA GLY A 444 -18.26 13.23 14.39
C GLY A 444 -17.39 13.20 15.63
N MET A 445 -16.31 13.98 15.67
CA MET A 445 -15.45 14.12 16.87
C MET A 445 -16.16 14.83 18.01
N ARG A 446 -17.00 15.83 17.70
CA ARG A 446 -17.81 16.57 18.68
C ARG A 446 -18.95 15.72 19.25
N LYS A 447 -19.41 14.70 18.53
CA LYS A 447 -20.49 13.77 18.95
C LYS A 447 -21.76 14.46 19.42
N ASP A 448 -22.09 15.60 18.84
CA ASP A 448 -23.25 16.40 19.20
C ASP A 448 -24.38 16.14 18.19
N ALA A 449 -25.57 15.82 18.70
CA ALA A 449 -26.75 15.50 17.90
C ALA A 449 -27.15 16.62 16.91
N ARG A 450 -26.75 17.88 17.18
CA ARG A 450 -27.01 19.01 16.26
C ARG A 450 -26.35 18.87 14.88
N TYR A 451 -25.38 17.97 14.74
CA TYR A 451 -24.70 17.70 13.47
C TYR A 451 -25.29 16.50 12.71
N LEU A 452 -26.32 15.83 13.25
CA LEU A 452 -26.90 14.64 12.60
C LEU A 452 -27.41 14.95 11.18
N ASP A 453 -28.06 16.10 10.98
CA ASP A 453 -28.62 16.47 9.67
C ASP A 453 -27.53 16.66 8.60
N VAL A 454 -26.41 17.32 8.94
CA VAL A 454 -25.29 17.49 7.99
C VAL A 454 -24.53 16.18 7.76
N VAL A 455 -24.49 15.30 8.74
CA VAL A 455 -23.85 13.98 8.63
C VAL A 455 -24.71 13.04 7.79
N GLU A 456 -26.03 13.10 7.91
CA GLU A 456 -26.97 12.38 7.06
C GLU A 456 -26.88 12.83 5.61
N GLU A 457 -26.87 14.14 5.35
CA GLU A 457 -26.66 14.71 4.00
C GLU A 457 -25.34 14.21 3.38
N ALA A 458 -24.28 14.14 4.19
CA ALA A 458 -22.97 13.69 3.74
C ALA A 458 -22.89 12.19 3.36
N LEU A 459 -23.90 11.36 3.70
CA LEU A 459 -24.01 10.00 3.18
C LEU A 459 -24.30 9.95 1.67
N PHE A 460 -24.79 11.06 1.10
CA PHE A 460 -25.10 11.16 -0.33
C PHE A 460 -24.08 12.01 -1.09
N ASP A 461 -22.94 12.34 -0.45
CA ASP A 461 -21.91 13.16 -1.06
C ASP A 461 -21.31 12.50 -2.33
N PRO A 462 -21.06 13.26 -3.41
CA PRO A 462 -20.40 12.72 -4.61
C PRO A 462 -19.04 12.07 -4.32
N GLN A 463 -18.33 12.53 -3.28
CA GLN A 463 -17.01 12.03 -2.92
C GLN A 463 -17.10 10.93 -1.86
N LEU A 464 -16.59 9.74 -2.22
CA LEU A 464 -16.64 8.56 -1.36
C LEU A 464 -15.98 8.78 0.01
N ASN A 465 -14.93 9.61 0.06
CA ASN A 465 -14.23 9.89 1.32
C ASN A 465 -15.09 10.72 2.29
N VAL A 466 -15.99 11.57 1.79
CA VAL A 466 -16.97 12.28 2.62
C VAL A 466 -18.00 11.28 3.15
N ARG A 467 -18.54 10.41 2.29
CA ARG A 467 -19.51 9.36 2.67
C ARG A 467 -18.96 8.39 3.72
N THR A 468 -17.70 7.95 3.56
CA THR A 468 -17.04 7.10 4.58
C THR A 468 -16.88 7.81 5.91
N ARG A 469 -16.58 9.11 5.89
CA ARG A 469 -16.46 9.91 7.11
C ARG A 469 -17.82 10.09 7.78
N ALA A 470 -18.89 10.29 7.01
CA ALA A 470 -20.26 10.32 7.51
C ALA A 470 -20.65 9.00 8.21
N CYS A 471 -20.37 7.85 7.58
CA CYS A 471 -20.58 6.53 8.20
C CYS A 471 -19.85 6.41 9.55
N ARG A 472 -18.59 6.84 9.61
CA ARG A 472 -17.84 6.84 10.87
C ARG A 472 -18.47 7.75 11.93
N ALA A 473 -18.85 8.97 11.54
CA ALA A 473 -19.47 9.95 12.44
C ALA A 473 -20.79 9.43 13.03
N LEU A 474 -21.65 8.79 12.22
CA LEU A 474 -22.87 8.13 12.70
C LEU A 474 -22.59 7.01 13.70
N GLY A 475 -21.57 6.18 13.45
CA GLY A 475 -21.16 5.14 14.40
C GLY A 475 -20.59 5.70 15.72
N ASP A 476 -20.14 6.95 15.73
CA ASP A 476 -19.67 7.66 16.92
C ASP A 476 -20.80 8.46 17.62
N MET A 477 -21.97 8.57 16.99
CA MET A 477 -23.20 9.20 17.49
C MET A 477 -24.38 8.20 17.46
N PRO A 478 -24.34 7.15 18.30
CA PRO A 478 -25.28 6.04 18.21
C PRO A 478 -26.72 6.49 18.47
N SER A 479 -27.61 6.17 17.53
CA SER A 479 -29.06 6.33 17.63
C SER A 479 -29.73 5.32 16.70
N ASP A 480 -31.04 5.04 16.89
CA ASP A 480 -31.77 4.14 15.99
C ASP A 480 -31.75 4.65 14.54
N LYS A 481 -31.94 5.97 14.36
CA LYS A 481 -31.81 6.64 13.06
C LYS A 481 -30.43 6.44 12.45
N ALA A 482 -29.36 6.58 13.23
CA ALA A 482 -28.00 6.31 12.76
C ALA A 482 -27.83 4.84 12.33
N GLY A 483 -28.44 3.89 13.05
CA GLY A 483 -28.49 2.49 12.67
C GLY A 483 -29.13 2.27 11.29
N ASP A 484 -30.31 2.85 11.06
CA ASP A 484 -31.05 2.71 9.79
C ASP A 484 -30.27 3.33 8.62
N LEU A 485 -29.67 4.50 8.81
CA LEU A 485 -28.86 5.18 7.80
C LEU A 485 -27.58 4.39 7.44
N LEU A 486 -26.94 3.79 8.43
CA LEU A 486 -25.77 2.94 8.24
C LEU A 486 -26.13 1.62 7.53
N GLU A 487 -27.28 1.05 7.85
CA GLU A 487 -27.79 -0.14 7.17
C GLU A 487 -28.08 0.15 5.69
N GLN A 488 -28.74 1.27 5.37
CA GLN A 488 -28.95 1.70 3.98
C GLN A 488 -27.62 1.90 3.23
N SER A 489 -26.64 2.56 3.86
CA SER A 489 -25.32 2.78 3.26
C SER A 489 -24.56 1.47 3.01
N PHE A 490 -24.66 0.52 3.95
CA PHE A 490 -24.09 -0.81 3.81
C PHE A 490 -24.74 -1.60 2.66
N LEU A 491 -26.06 -1.51 2.49
CA LEU A 491 -26.80 -2.24 1.46
C LEU A 491 -26.69 -1.65 0.06
N HIS A 492 -26.55 -0.32 -0.05
CA HIS A 492 -26.82 0.38 -1.31
C HIS A 492 -25.69 1.29 -1.81
N ASP A 493 -24.63 1.57 -1.02
CA ASP A 493 -23.54 2.40 -1.54
C ASP A 493 -22.79 1.68 -2.68
N PRO A 494 -22.56 2.35 -3.82
CA PRO A 494 -21.85 1.75 -4.96
C PRO A 494 -20.40 1.39 -4.62
N SER A 495 -19.77 2.10 -3.67
CA SER A 495 -18.38 1.86 -3.27
C SER A 495 -18.32 0.79 -2.17
N TRP A 496 -17.59 -0.30 -2.44
CA TRP A 496 -17.27 -1.31 -1.42
C TRP A 496 -16.62 -0.69 -0.17
N TYR A 497 -15.85 0.40 -0.37
CA TYR A 497 -15.13 1.07 0.69
C TYR A 497 -16.11 1.77 1.65
N VAL A 498 -17.13 2.43 1.13
CA VAL A 498 -18.18 3.03 1.96
C VAL A 498 -19.01 1.96 2.66
N ARG A 499 -19.41 0.89 1.95
CA ARG A 499 -20.13 -0.24 2.56
C ARG A 499 -19.35 -0.83 3.74
N ALA A 500 -18.02 -0.97 3.63
CA ALA A 500 -17.18 -1.51 4.70
C ALA A 500 -17.14 -0.60 5.94
N TYR A 501 -17.08 0.72 5.72
CA TYR A 501 -17.13 1.70 6.81
C TYR A 501 -18.51 1.75 7.47
N ALA A 502 -19.58 1.70 6.66
CA ALA A 502 -20.96 1.63 7.14
C ALA A 502 -21.17 0.38 8.00
N TYR A 503 -20.74 -0.78 7.51
CA TYR A 503 -20.84 -2.05 8.24
C TYR A 503 -20.10 -2.01 9.58
N ARG A 504 -18.83 -1.55 9.58
CA ARG A 504 -18.05 -1.42 10.82
C ARG A 504 -18.69 -0.46 11.83
N ALA A 505 -19.23 0.65 11.35
CA ALA A 505 -19.94 1.61 12.20
C ALA A 505 -21.24 1.01 12.74
N LEU A 506 -22.00 0.30 11.91
CA LEU A 506 -23.22 -0.41 12.29
C LEU A 506 -22.94 -1.43 13.39
N GLY A 507 -21.79 -2.11 13.37
CA GLY A 507 -21.37 -3.03 14.42
C GLY A 507 -21.26 -2.42 15.83
N LYS A 508 -21.14 -1.09 15.95
CA LYS A 508 -21.18 -0.38 17.25
C LYS A 508 -22.61 -0.16 17.78
N ILE A 509 -23.61 -0.21 16.91
CA ILE A 509 -25.01 0.10 17.21
C ILE A 509 -25.85 -1.18 17.20
N ARG A 510 -25.78 -1.94 16.10
CA ARG A 510 -26.51 -3.19 15.84
C ARG A 510 -25.52 -4.30 15.44
N PRO A 511 -24.74 -4.85 16.40
CA PRO A 511 -23.83 -5.95 16.12
C PRO A 511 -24.61 -7.14 15.56
N THR A 512 -24.07 -7.79 14.53
CA THR A 512 -24.74 -8.89 13.82
C THR A 512 -23.77 -10.05 13.74
N ALA A 513 -24.21 -11.23 14.16
CA ALA A 513 -23.49 -12.48 14.03
C ALA A 513 -24.52 -13.62 13.95
N LYS A 514 -24.16 -14.73 13.30
CA LYS A 514 -25.09 -15.84 13.12
C LYS A 514 -24.39 -17.18 13.37
N VAL A 515 -25.16 -18.14 13.88
CA VAL A 515 -24.76 -19.54 13.98
C VAL A 515 -25.58 -20.34 12.99
N VAL A 516 -24.92 -21.16 12.18
CA VAL A 516 -25.54 -22.12 11.26
C VAL A 516 -24.94 -23.50 11.48
N ARG A 517 -25.67 -24.55 11.08
CA ARG A 517 -25.19 -25.93 11.11
C ARG A 517 -25.15 -26.48 9.69
N THR A 518 -24.11 -27.24 9.37
CA THR A 518 -23.99 -27.95 8.09
C THR A 518 -23.35 -29.31 8.28
N ASP A 519 -23.98 -30.34 7.71
CA ASP A 519 -23.45 -31.70 7.67
C ASP A 519 -22.56 -31.93 6.45
N ARG A 520 -22.48 -30.95 5.54
CA ARG A 520 -21.70 -31.06 4.29
C ARG A 520 -20.21 -30.85 4.53
N SER A 521 -19.43 -31.87 4.17
CA SER A 521 -18.00 -31.76 3.84
C SER A 521 -17.85 -31.31 2.37
N GLY A 522 -18.07 -30.03 2.08
CA GLY A 522 -17.81 -29.48 0.75
C GLY A 522 -18.76 -28.35 0.32
N GLY A 523 -18.24 -27.39 -0.44
CA GLY A 523 -18.88 -26.12 -0.80
C GLY A 523 -20.21 -26.23 -1.57
N LEU A 524 -20.91 -25.10 -1.66
CA LEU A 524 -21.98 -24.91 -2.64
C LEU A 524 -21.41 -25.19 -4.04
N GLN A 525 -21.99 -26.17 -4.74
CA GLN A 525 -21.65 -26.51 -6.13
C GLN A 525 -21.94 -25.36 -7.08
#